data_AF-A0AA97DNJ1-F1
#
_entry.id   AF-A0AA97DNJ1-F1
#
_cell.length_a   1.000
_cell.length_b   1.000
_cell.length_c   1.000
_cell.angle_alpha   90.00
_cell.angle_beta   90.00
_cell.angle_gamma   90.00
#
_symmetry.space_group_name_H-M   'P 1'
#
loop_
_entity.id
_entity.type
_entity.pdbx_description
1 polymer ?
#
loop_
_entity_poly.entity_id
_entity_poly.type
_entity_poly.pdbx_seq_one_letter_code
_entity_poly.pdbx_strand_id
1 'polypeptide(L)'
;MKIYSADTWTLEELQEQVSDAGRRTILVPPADTKKAVLEVFGQVLDFPEYYGVNLDALNDSLHDFADSLSEDGDAPVTMIWQVPAAYRTDRSFGVVCEILQDAERYAGRDLAVIAVFQH
;
A
#
# COMPACT_ATOMS: atom_id res chain seq x y z
N MET A 1 -7.31 -4.23 5.60
CA MET A 1 -5.93 -3.82 5.92
C MET A 1 -5.53 -4.36 7.27
N LYS A 2 -4.31 -4.89 7.38
CA LYS A 2 -3.67 -5.28 8.64
C LYS A 2 -2.59 -4.26 9.00
N ILE A 3 -2.31 -4.10 10.30
CA ILE A 3 -1.24 -3.24 10.81
C ILE A 3 -0.33 -4.06 11.71
N TYR A 4 0.96 -4.02 11.46
CA TYR A 4 2.00 -4.69 12.25
C TYR A 4 3.06 -3.70 12.73
N SER A 5 3.79 -4.07 13.79
CA SER A 5 5.00 -3.37 14.22
C SER A 5 6.24 -4.08 13.68
N ALA A 6 7.24 -3.31 13.25
CA ALA A 6 8.57 -3.83 12.92
C ALA A 6 9.27 -4.50 14.13
N ASP A 7 8.83 -4.21 15.36
CA ASP A 7 9.26 -4.90 16.58
C ASP A 7 8.83 -6.38 16.64
N THR A 8 7.74 -6.71 15.93
CA THR A 8 7.11 -8.04 15.99
C THR A 8 7.41 -8.86 14.75
N TRP A 9 7.46 -8.20 13.59
CA TRP A 9 7.67 -8.84 12.30
C TRP A 9 8.70 -8.06 11.50
N THR A 10 9.76 -8.74 11.08
CA THR A 10 10.69 -8.18 10.10
C THR A 10 10.03 -8.10 8.73
N LEU A 11 10.57 -7.25 7.86
CA LEU A 11 10.06 -7.14 6.49
C LEU A 11 10.25 -8.46 5.72
N GLU A 12 11.40 -9.12 5.91
CA GLU A 12 11.73 -10.40 5.27
C GLU A 12 10.72 -11.49 5.66
N GLU A 13 10.40 -11.64 6.95
CA GLU A 13 9.40 -12.62 7.42
C GLU A 13 8.00 -12.34 6.84
N LEU A 14 7.62 -11.07 6.68
CA LEU A 14 6.34 -10.73 6.05
C LEU A 14 6.34 -11.09 4.56
N GLN A 15 7.45 -10.84 3.85
CA GLN A 15 7.58 -11.21 2.44
C GLN A 15 7.55 -12.74 2.25
N GLU A 16 8.22 -13.49 3.12
CA GLU A 16 8.17 -14.96 3.13
C GLU A 16 6.73 -15.46 3.34
N GLN A 17 6.00 -14.92 4.32
CA GLN A 17 4.59 -15.29 4.53
C GLN A 17 3.69 -14.97 3.34
N VAL A 18 3.92 -13.84 2.67
CA VAL A 18 3.18 -13.47 1.46
C VAL A 18 3.47 -14.46 0.34
N SER A 19 4.74 -14.83 0.15
CA SER A 19 5.17 -15.82 -0.83
C SER A 19 4.60 -17.21 -0.55
N ASP A 20 4.64 -17.67 0.70
CA ASP A 20 4.09 -18.95 1.14
C ASP A 20 2.57 -19.02 0.96
N ALA A 21 1.88 -17.88 1.02
CA ALA A 21 0.47 -17.75 0.70
C ALA A 21 0.17 -17.74 -0.80
N GLY A 22 1.19 -17.87 -1.66
CA GLY A 22 1.06 -17.85 -3.12
C GLY A 22 0.74 -16.46 -3.67
N ARG A 23 1.12 -15.39 -2.97
CA ARG A 23 0.84 -14.01 -3.35
C ARG A 23 2.12 -13.29 -3.76
N ARG A 24 2.00 -12.30 -4.63
CA ARG A 24 3.09 -11.39 -4.98
C ARG A 24 3.21 -10.28 -3.95
N THR A 25 4.42 -9.83 -3.68
CA THR A 25 4.64 -8.67 -2.80
C THR A 25 4.91 -7.41 -3.60
N ILE A 26 4.25 -6.31 -3.22
CA ILE A 26 4.66 -4.95 -3.59
C ILE A 26 5.12 -4.22 -2.33
N LEU A 27 6.30 -3.63 -2.36
CA LEU A 27 6.87 -2.91 -1.23
C LEU A 27 6.78 -1.40 -1.45
N VAL A 28 6.07 -0.72 -0.57
CA VAL A 28 5.99 0.75 -0.54
C VAL A 28 6.95 1.26 0.55
N PRO A 29 8.05 1.94 0.18
CA PRO A 29 9.07 2.40 1.12
C PRO A 29 8.56 3.52 2.04
N PRO A 30 9.25 3.78 3.17
CA PRO A 30 8.85 4.82 4.11
C PRO A 30 9.00 6.22 3.51
N ALA A 31 8.07 7.10 3.88
CA ALA A 31 8.11 8.52 3.54
C ALA A 31 7.51 9.36 4.69
N ASP A 32 8.11 10.50 4.99
CA ASP A 32 7.85 11.24 6.24
C ASP A 32 6.77 12.32 6.11
N THR A 33 6.34 12.66 4.89
CA THR A 33 5.35 13.73 4.65
C THR A 33 4.23 13.22 3.77
N LYS A 34 3.03 13.82 3.91
CA LYS A 34 1.89 13.54 3.03
C LYS A 34 2.27 13.54 1.55
N LYS A 35 2.99 14.58 1.10
CA LYS A 35 3.38 14.72 -0.30
C LYS A 35 4.32 13.58 -0.72
N ALA A 36 5.36 13.29 0.07
CA ALA A 36 6.30 12.22 -0.24
C ALA A 36 5.62 10.84 -0.24
N VAL A 37 4.68 10.59 0.67
CA VAL A 37 3.88 9.35 0.68
C VAL A 37 3.08 9.22 -0.62
N LEU A 38 2.40 10.28 -1.06
CA LEU A 38 1.65 10.27 -2.31
C LEU A 38 2.56 10.01 -3.52
N GLU A 39 3.73 10.66 -3.59
CA GLU A 39 4.72 10.46 -4.65
C GLU A 39 5.26 9.02 -4.66
N VAL A 40 5.56 8.46 -3.49
CA VAL A 40 6.05 7.09 -3.35
C VAL A 40 5.02 6.07 -3.83
N PHE A 41 3.74 6.22 -3.46
CA PHE A 41 2.68 5.37 -4.00
C PHE A 41 2.62 5.45 -5.53
N GLY A 42 2.64 6.67 -6.07
CA GLY A 42 2.62 6.86 -7.53
C GLY A 42 3.79 6.21 -8.25
N GLN A 43 4.99 6.27 -7.68
CA GLN A 43 6.18 5.65 -8.26
C GLN A 43 6.16 4.12 -8.16
N VAL A 44 5.80 3.58 -7.00
CA VAL A 44 5.83 2.12 -6.76
C VAL A 44 4.75 1.39 -7.55
N LEU A 45 3.59 2.01 -7.70
CA LEU A 45 2.44 1.44 -8.41
C LEU A 45 2.39 1.86 -9.89
N ASP A 46 3.42 2.56 -10.37
CA ASP A 46 3.54 3.04 -11.76
C ASP A 46 2.31 3.84 -12.23
N PHE A 47 1.83 4.75 -11.38
CA PHE A 47 0.70 5.61 -11.71
C PHE A 47 1.07 6.59 -12.83
N PRO A 48 0.10 7.03 -13.66
CA PRO A 48 0.35 7.90 -14.80
C PRO A 48 1.06 9.21 -14.43
N GLU A 49 1.82 9.81 -15.36
CA GLU A 49 2.52 11.09 -15.15
C GLU A 49 1.59 12.23 -14.68
N TYR A 50 0.30 12.16 -15.01
CA TYR A 50 -0.73 13.13 -14.63
C TYR A 50 -1.46 12.80 -13.30
N TYR A 51 -0.95 11.86 -12.50
CA TYR A 51 -1.48 11.41 -11.20
C TYR A 51 -1.78 12.52 -10.17
N GLY A 52 -1.31 13.76 -10.35
CA GLY A 52 -1.81 14.92 -9.59
C GLY A 52 -1.44 14.97 -8.09
N VAL A 53 -0.79 13.94 -7.53
CA VAL A 53 -0.15 13.89 -6.20
C VAL A 53 -1.03 14.49 -5.08
N ASN A 54 -2.25 13.99 -4.97
CA ASN A 54 -3.22 14.38 -3.93
C ASN A 54 -4.05 13.15 -3.50
N LEU A 55 -4.84 13.28 -2.43
CA LEU A 55 -5.55 12.15 -1.83
C LEU A 55 -6.68 11.60 -2.72
N ASP A 56 -7.35 12.48 -3.47
CA ASP A 56 -8.42 12.05 -4.38
C ASP A 56 -7.82 11.26 -5.53
N ALA A 57 -6.71 11.76 -6.10
CA ALA A 57 -6.02 11.04 -7.16
C ALA A 57 -5.39 9.72 -6.67
N LEU A 58 -4.88 9.65 -5.43
CA LEU A 58 -4.47 8.38 -4.81
C LEU A 58 -5.63 7.39 -4.79
N ASN A 59 -6.81 7.83 -4.36
CA ASN A 59 -7.99 6.99 -4.32
C ASN A 59 -8.39 6.48 -5.71
N ASP A 60 -8.46 7.37 -6.70
CA ASP A 60 -8.85 7.02 -8.05
C ASP A 60 -7.86 6.04 -8.70
N SER A 61 -6.56 6.33 -8.62
CA SER A 61 -5.53 5.46 -9.19
C SER A 61 -5.39 4.11 -8.47
N LEU A 62 -5.74 4.03 -7.19
CA LEU A 62 -5.80 2.73 -6.49
C LEU A 62 -6.99 1.88 -6.93
N HIS A 63 -8.11 2.48 -7.35
CA HIS A 63 -9.22 1.73 -7.94
C HIS A 63 -8.82 1.21 -9.33
N ASP A 64 -8.20 2.05 -10.16
CA ASP A 64 -7.69 1.62 -11.48
C ASP A 64 -6.66 0.49 -11.33
N PHE A 65 -5.75 0.59 -10.35
CA PHE A 65 -4.80 -0.46 -10.03
C PHE A 65 -5.49 -1.74 -9.53
N ALA A 66 -6.50 -1.62 -8.68
CA ALA A 66 -7.25 -2.78 -8.19
C ALA A 66 -8.00 -3.50 -9.33
N ASP A 67 -8.56 -2.76 -10.28
CA ASP A 67 -9.19 -3.33 -11.47
C ASP A 67 -8.18 -4.12 -12.30
N SER A 68 -6.99 -3.57 -12.55
CA SER A 68 -5.97 -4.25 -13.36
C SER A 68 -5.49 -5.57 -12.76
N LEU A 69 -5.43 -5.68 -11.42
CA LEU A 69 -5.07 -6.94 -10.74
C LEU A 69 -6.01 -8.09 -11.07
N SER A 70 -7.29 -7.79 -11.32
CA SER A 70 -8.30 -8.81 -11.62
C SER A 70 -8.25 -9.29 -13.08
N GLU A 71 -7.72 -8.47 -13.99
CA GLU A 71 -7.72 -8.73 -15.44
C GLU A 71 -6.53 -9.61 -15.87
N ASP A 72 -5.39 -9.51 -15.20
CA ASP A 72 -4.13 -10.11 -15.65
C ASP A 72 -4.03 -11.63 -15.38
N GLY A 73 -4.92 -12.21 -14.57
CA GLY A 73 -4.89 -13.64 -14.20
C GLY A 73 -3.66 -14.05 -13.38
N ASP A 74 -2.85 -13.07 -12.97
CA ASP A 74 -1.69 -13.23 -12.13
C ASP A 74 -2.04 -13.61 -10.68
N ALA A 75 -1.04 -14.04 -9.91
CA ALA A 75 -1.20 -14.27 -8.49
C ALA A 75 -1.64 -12.97 -7.76
N PRO A 76 -2.57 -13.06 -6.78
CA PRO A 76 -2.99 -11.93 -5.96
C PRO A 76 -1.82 -11.19 -5.31
N VAL A 77 -2.00 -9.90 -5.05
CA VAL A 77 -0.97 -9.02 -4.51
C VAL A 77 -1.20 -8.77 -3.01
N THR A 78 -0.12 -8.79 -2.24
CA THR A 78 -0.06 -8.15 -0.93
C THR A 78 0.86 -6.94 -1.00
N MET A 79 0.32 -5.76 -0.76
CA MET A 79 1.07 -4.53 -0.64
C MET A 79 1.52 -4.33 0.80
N ILE A 80 2.83 -4.19 1.01
CA ILE A 80 3.43 -3.89 2.31
C ILE A 80 3.87 -2.43 2.31
N TRP A 81 3.20 -1.62 3.11
CA TRP A 81 3.50 -0.20 3.26
C TRP A 81 4.26 0.07 4.56
N GLN A 82 5.50 0.54 4.43
CA GLN A 82 6.33 0.94 5.56
C GLN A 82 5.96 2.34 6.03
N VAL A 83 5.64 2.49 7.31
CA VAL A 83 5.13 3.75 7.88
C VAL A 83 6.04 4.25 9.00
N PRO A 84 6.85 5.31 8.78
CA PRO A 84 7.71 5.87 9.81
C PRO A 84 6.91 6.54 10.92
N ALA A 85 7.46 6.56 12.14
CA ALA A 85 6.81 7.20 13.30
C ALA A 85 6.42 8.66 13.04
N ALA A 86 7.26 9.40 12.30
CA ALA A 86 7.00 10.79 11.93
C ALA A 86 5.67 10.94 11.17
N TYR A 87 5.49 10.16 10.10
CA TYR A 87 4.29 10.25 9.27
C TYR A 87 3.02 9.78 9.98
N ARG A 88 3.11 8.81 10.90
CA ARG A 88 1.94 8.33 11.68
C ARG A 88 1.22 9.43 12.47
N THR A 89 1.91 10.53 12.77
CA THR A 89 1.34 11.67 13.49
C THR A 89 0.66 12.69 12.58
N ASP A 90 0.84 12.59 11.26
CA ASP A 90 0.17 13.45 10.29
C ASP A 90 -1.32 13.06 10.18
N ARG A 91 -2.20 14.06 10.07
CA ARG A 91 -3.64 13.85 9.87
C ARG A 91 -3.93 13.03 8.61
N SER A 92 -3.11 13.14 7.57
CA SER A 92 -3.31 12.38 6.33
C SER A 92 -3.04 10.89 6.49
N PHE A 93 -2.33 10.45 7.53
CA PHE A 93 -2.10 9.02 7.76
C PHE A 93 -3.41 8.24 7.86
N GLY A 94 -4.37 8.75 8.64
CA GLY A 94 -5.70 8.14 8.77
C GLY A 94 -6.45 8.09 7.44
N VAL A 95 -6.39 9.17 6.65
CA VAL A 95 -7.07 9.24 5.35
C VAL A 95 -6.45 8.27 4.34
N VAL A 96 -5.12 8.14 4.32
CA VAL A 96 -4.45 7.14 3.48
C VAL A 96 -4.83 5.72 3.91
N CYS A 97 -4.96 5.45 5.22
CA CYS A 97 -5.44 4.16 5.69
C CYS A 97 -6.86 3.85 5.23
N GLU A 98 -7.77 4.83 5.22
CA GLU A 98 -9.14 4.68 4.72
C GLU A 98 -9.14 4.36 3.22
N ILE A 99 -8.40 5.13 2.42
CA ILE A 99 -8.26 4.91 0.98
C ILE A 99 -7.72 3.51 0.67
N LEU A 100 -6.67 3.07 1.37
CA LEU A 100 -6.08 1.73 1.19
C LEU A 100 -7.04 0.61 1.60
N GLN A 101 -7.84 0.82 2.64
CA GLN A 101 -8.87 -0.14 3.05
C GLN A 101 -9.99 -0.24 2.03
N ASP A 102 -10.37 0.88 1.42
CA ASP A 102 -11.39 0.91 0.37
C ASP A 102 -10.88 0.22 -0.90
N ALA A 103 -9.64 0.48 -1.32
CA ALA A 103 -9.00 -0.24 -2.43
C ALA A 103 -8.89 -1.76 -2.17
N GLU A 104 -8.50 -2.17 -0.96
CA GLU A 104 -8.47 -3.59 -0.56
C GLU A 104 -9.87 -4.22 -0.60
N ARG A 105 -10.89 -3.50 -0.10
CA ARG A 105 -12.28 -3.99 -0.14
C ARG A 105 -12.77 -4.12 -1.57
N TYR A 106 -12.44 -3.15 -2.42
CA TYR A 106 -12.84 -3.12 -3.83
C TYR A 106 -12.24 -4.29 -4.62
N ALA A 107 -10.92 -4.52 -4.48
CA ALA A 107 -10.21 -5.64 -5.12
C ALA A 107 -10.58 -7.03 -4.55
N GLY A 108 -11.23 -7.08 -3.38
CA GLY A 108 -11.61 -8.33 -2.73
C GLY A 108 -10.40 -9.20 -2.36
N ARG A 109 -10.23 -10.34 -3.05
CA ARG A 109 -9.14 -11.29 -2.75
C ARG A 109 -7.83 -10.92 -3.45
N ASP A 110 -7.89 -10.06 -4.47
CA ASP A 110 -6.80 -9.81 -5.40
C ASP A 110 -5.80 -8.80 -4.83
N LEU A 111 -6.23 -7.95 -3.88
CA LEU A 111 -5.36 -7.08 -3.09
C LEU A 111 -5.51 -7.36 -1.59
N ALA A 112 -4.39 -7.34 -0.88
CA ALA A 112 -4.34 -7.24 0.58
C ALA A 112 -3.33 -6.14 0.95
N VAL A 113 -3.61 -5.35 1.99
CA VAL A 113 -2.70 -4.30 2.44
C VAL A 113 -2.23 -4.56 3.86
N ILE A 114 -0.92 -4.48 4.06
CA ILE A 114 -0.24 -4.54 5.37
C ILE A 114 0.49 -3.22 5.58
N ALA A 115 0.14 -2.47 6.62
CA ALA A 115 0.96 -1.36 7.09
C ALA A 115 1.95 -1.87 8.15
N VAL A 116 3.23 -1.55 8.00
CA VAL A 116 4.29 -1.92 8.95
C VAL A 116 4.84 -0.66 9.60
N PHE A 117 4.57 -0.49 10.88
CA PHE A 117 5.04 0.66 11.64
C PHE A 117 6.53 0.51 11.91
N GLN A 118 7.29 1.47 11.38
CA GLN A 118 8.71 1.65 11.64
C GLN A 118 8.89 2.58 12.85
N HIS A 119 10.10 2.52 13.42
CA HIS A 119 10.54 3.39 14.52
C HIS A 119 10.61 4.87 14.12
#